data_AF-A0A2T0UBM8-F1
#
_entry.id   AF-A0A2T0UBM8-F1
#
_cell.length_a   1.000
_cell.length_b   1.000
_cell.length_c   1.000
_cell.angle_alpha   90.00
_cell.angle_beta   90.00
_cell.angle_gamma   90.00
#
_symmetry.space_group_name_H-M   'P 1'
#
loop_
_entity.id
_entity.type
_entity.pdbx_description
1 polymer ?
#
loop_
_entity_poly.entity_id
_entity_poly.type
_entity_poly.pdbx_seq_one_letter_code
_entity_poly.pdbx_strand_id
1 'polypeptide(L)'
;MKILAIASAGGHWIQLLRLQPSFEGHEVVFMSTKTSFASTVSGYKFLVVPDANRKNPFKMLSTVLSVFKHIKAVKPHIIITTGAAPGLIGIVIGKLFGIKTAWVDSIANVQTISMSGKIARYFATKIYTQWPDLATKGTIYRGNVLS
;
A
#
# COMPACT_ATOMS: atom_id res chain seq x y z
N MET A 1 17.25 1.80 4.10
CA MET A 1 16.11 1.56 5.03
C MET A 1 15.34 0.33 4.57
N LYS A 2 14.45 -0.23 5.41
CA LYS A 2 13.55 -1.34 5.02
C LYS A 2 12.15 -0.83 4.68
N ILE A 3 11.68 -1.12 3.48
CA ILE A 3 10.37 -0.73 2.93
C ILE A 3 9.47 -1.96 2.86
N LEU A 4 8.24 -1.81 3.34
CA LEU A 4 7.16 -2.76 3.05
C LEU A 4 6.21 -2.13 2.03
N ALA A 5 6.23 -2.65 0.80
CA ALA A 5 5.43 -2.19 -0.32
C ALA A 5 4.18 -3.09 -0.48
N ILE A 6 2.99 -2.54 -0.25
CA ILE A 6 1.73 -3.30 -0.18
C ILE A 6 0.78 -2.87 -1.29
N ALA A 7 0.24 -3.81 -2.06
CA ALA A 7 -0.86 -3.55 -2.96
C ALA A 7 -1.71 -4.81 -3.19
N SER A 8 -3.03 -4.64 -3.40
CA SER A 8 -3.86 -5.74 -3.89
C SER A 8 -3.55 -6.09 -5.34
N ALA A 9 -4.11 -7.19 -5.81
CA ALA A 9 -4.12 -7.54 -7.22
C ALA A 9 -4.72 -6.47 -8.14
N GLY A 10 -4.38 -6.56 -9.44
CA GLY A 10 -4.90 -5.69 -10.50
C GLY A 10 -4.11 -4.38 -10.62
N GLY A 11 -4.80 -3.29 -10.93
CA GLY A 11 -4.18 -1.99 -11.19
C GLY A 11 -3.37 -1.41 -10.02
N HIS A 12 -3.72 -1.74 -8.77
CA HIS A 12 -2.92 -1.30 -7.61
C HIS A 12 -1.52 -1.92 -7.62
N TRP A 13 -1.40 -3.22 -7.93
CA TRP A 13 -0.11 -3.90 -8.06
C TRP A 13 0.75 -3.27 -9.16
N ILE A 14 0.18 -3.07 -10.35
CA ILE A 14 0.90 -2.44 -11.48
C ILE A 14 1.39 -1.03 -11.13
N GLN A 15 0.57 -0.24 -10.44
CA GLN A 15 0.97 1.08 -9.98
C GLN A 15 2.08 1.02 -8.94
N LEU A 16 2.06 0.03 -8.04
CA LEU A 16 3.11 -0.14 -7.04
C LEU A 16 4.45 -0.49 -7.70
N LEU A 17 4.43 -1.36 -8.72
CA LEU A 17 5.63 -1.71 -9.48
C LEU A 17 6.24 -0.52 -10.22
N ARG A 18 5.42 0.44 -10.66
CA ARG A 18 5.92 1.68 -11.28
C ARG A 18 6.67 2.58 -10.30
N LEU A 19 6.45 2.41 -8.99
CA LEU A 19 7.21 3.09 -7.95
C LEU A 19 8.53 2.38 -7.61
N GLN A 20 8.78 1.18 -8.14
CA GLN A 20 9.97 0.38 -7.83
C GLN A 20 11.29 1.13 -8.06
N PRO A 21 11.49 1.95 -9.11
CA PRO A 21 12.72 2.74 -9.27
C PRO A 21 12.98 3.68 -8.09
N SER A 22 11.93 4.17 -7.41
CA SER A 22 12.05 5.02 -6.21
C SER A 22 12.51 4.26 -4.97
N PHE A 23 12.65 2.93 -5.04
CA PHE A 23 13.09 2.08 -3.92
C PHE A 23 14.55 1.62 -4.06
N GLU A 24 15.29 2.12 -5.06
CA GLU A 24 16.70 1.78 -5.26
C GLU A 24 17.54 2.09 -4.01
N GLY A 25 18.47 1.20 -3.68
CA GLY A 25 19.30 1.32 -2.46
C GLY A 25 18.56 1.03 -1.14
N HIS A 26 17.35 0.45 -1.19
CA HIS A 26 16.59 0.05 -0.01
C HIS A 26 16.27 -1.44 0.03
N GLU A 27 16.15 -2.02 1.23
CA GLU A 27 15.63 -3.37 1.38
C GLU A 27 14.12 -3.33 1.21
N VAL A 28 13.60 -3.90 0.12
CA VAL A 28 12.16 -3.90 -0.18
C VAL A 28 11.58 -5.29 0.05
N VAL A 29 10.47 -5.31 0.78
CA VAL A 29 9.59 -6.48 0.90
C VAL A 29 8.27 -6.11 0.24
N PHE A 30 7.86 -6.88 -0.75
CA PHE A 30 6.58 -6.71 -1.40
C PHE A 30 5.52 -7.59 -0.74
N MET A 31 4.29 -7.11 -0.69
CA MET A 31 3.15 -7.85 -0.15
C MET A 31 1.93 -7.68 -1.05
N SER A 32 1.33 -8.80 -1.46
CA SER A 32 0.11 -8.78 -2.28
C SER A 32 -0.81 -9.97 -2.03
N THR A 33 -1.92 -10.05 -2.77
CA THR A 33 -2.99 -11.04 -2.56
C THR A 33 -2.87 -12.29 -3.42
N LYS A 34 -1.95 -12.32 -4.38
CA LYS A 34 -1.72 -13.47 -5.28
C LYS A 34 -0.24 -13.88 -5.27
N THR A 35 0.00 -15.18 -5.07
CA THR A 35 1.33 -15.80 -5.16
C THR A 35 2.00 -15.58 -6.52
N SER A 36 1.23 -15.55 -7.60
CA SER A 36 1.76 -15.38 -8.96
C SER A 36 2.48 -14.05 -9.20
N PHE A 37 2.27 -13.03 -8.36
CA PHE A 37 2.99 -11.76 -8.51
C PHE A 37 4.44 -11.81 -7.99
N ALA A 38 4.83 -12.85 -7.26
CA ALA A 38 6.21 -13.04 -6.82
C ALA A 38 7.20 -13.01 -8.01
N SER A 39 6.80 -13.57 -9.17
CA SER A 39 7.63 -13.57 -10.38
C SER A 39 7.87 -12.17 -10.96
N THR A 40 6.94 -11.24 -10.74
CA THR A 40 7.05 -9.85 -11.23
C THR A 40 8.04 -8.99 -10.45
N VAL A 41 8.48 -9.46 -9.27
CA VAL A 41 9.49 -8.82 -8.41
C VAL A 41 10.59 -9.81 -8.05
N SER A 42 11.06 -10.55 -9.07
CA SER A 42 12.13 -11.52 -8.91
C SER A 42 13.38 -10.87 -8.30
N GLY A 43 13.92 -11.48 -7.24
CA GLY A 43 15.04 -10.92 -6.47
C GLY A 43 14.64 -10.16 -5.21
N TYR A 44 13.35 -9.86 -5.01
CA TYR A 44 12.84 -9.26 -3.78
C TYR A 44 12.14 -10.28 -2.89
N LYS A 45 12.10 -9.99 -1.58
CA LYS A 45 11.23 -10.75 -0.67
C LYS A 45 9.78 -10.45 -1.01
N PHE A 46 8.97 -11.50 -1.13
CA PHE A 46 7.56 -11.38 -1.46
C PHE A 46 6.70 -12.13 -0.44
N LEU A 47 5.66 -11.48 0.04
CA LEU A 47 4.73 -12.00 1.04
C LEU A 47 3.31 -12.03 0.46
N VAL A 48 2.56 -13.08 0.82
CA VAL A 48 1.19 -13.24 0.36
C VAL A 48 0.23 -13.09 1.52
N VAL A 49 -0.82 -12.31 1.32
CA VAL A 49 -1.91 -12.17 2.27
C VAL A 49 -3.23 -12.59 1.63
N PRO A 50 -4.22 -13.04 2.41
CA PRO A 50 -5.55 -13.31 1.88
C PRO A 50 -6.15 -12.08 1.19
N ASP A 51 -6.98 -12.31 0.19
CA ASP A 51 -7.72 -11.22 -0.45
C ASP A 51 -8.89 -10.79 0.43
N ALA A 52 -8.88 -9.52 0.81
CA ALA A 52 -9.91 -8.93 1.67
C ALA A 52 -11.22 -8.80 0.88
N ASN A 53 -12.23 -9.54 1.31
CA ASN A 53 -13.56 -9.46 0.71
C ASN A 53 -14.52 -8.72 1.65
N ARG A 54 -15.08 -7.59 1.18
CA ARG A 54 -16.04 -6.78 1.94
C ARG A 54 -17.30 -7.55 2.36
N LYS A 55 -17.68 -8.61 1.63
CA LYS A 55 -18.84 -9.45 1.92
C LYS A 55 -18.54 -10.57 2.91
N ASN A 56 -17.27 -10.82 3.24
CA ASN A 56 -16.87 -11.91 4.13
C ASN A 56 -15.99 -11.38 5.27
N PRO A 57 -16.58 -11.12 6.45
CA PRO A 57 -15.87 -10.54 7.59
C PRO A 57 -14.75 -11.46 8.10
N PHE A 58 -14.90 -12.79 7.99
CA PHE A 58 -13.85 -13.74 8.38
C PHE A 58 -12.61 -13.62 7.49
N LYS A 59 -12.78 -13.44 6.17
CA LYS A 59 -11.66 -13.18 5.25
C LYS A 59 -10.99 -11.83 5.53
N MET A 60 -11.77 -10.81 5.89
CA MET A 60 -11.22 -9.52 6.33
C MET A 60 -10.36 -9.70 7.59
N LEU A 61 -10.87 -10.39 8.62
CA LEU A 61 -10.13 -10.64 9.85
C LEU A 61 -8.85 -11.46 9.60
N SER A 62 -8.92 -12.49 8.76
CA SER A 62 -7.75 -13.27 8.35
C SER A 62 -6.70 -12.40 7.65
N THR A 63 -7.13 -11.46 6.79
CA THR A 63 -6.24 -10.50 6.14
C THR A 63 -5.58 -9.58 7.17
N VAL A 64 -6.35 -9.03 8.12
CA VAL A 64 -5.83 -8.18 9.20
C VAL A 64 -4.77 -8.90 10.02
N LEU A 65 -5.07 -10.12 10.49
CA LEU A 65 -4.15 -10.93 11.28
C LEU A 65 -2.90 -11.30 10.48
N SER A 66 -3.05 -11.62 9.20
CA SER A 66 -1.92 -11.92 8.33
C SER A 66 -1.02 -10.70 8.13
N VAL A 67 -1.57 -9.54 7.75
CA VAL A 67 -0.80 -8.30 7.57
C VAL A 67 -0.11 -7.91 8.88
N PHE A 68 -0.79 -8.03 10.02
CA PHE A 68 -0.21 -7.76 11.34
C PHE A 68 1.02 -8.63 11.64
N LYS A 69 0.89 -9.95 11.46
CA LYS A 69 2.00 -10.91 11.69
C LYS A 69 3.19 -10.57 10.82
N HIS A 70 2.95 -10.28 9.55
CA HIS A 70 4.02 -9.93 8.61
C HIS A 70 4.68 -8.60 8.96
N ILE A 71 3.94 -7.55 9.31
CA ILE A 71 4.53 -6.27 9.74
C ILE A 71 5.41 -6.46 10.99
N LYS A 72 4.92 -7.22 11.98
CA LYS A 72 5.67 -7.54 13.20
C LYS A 72 6.97 -8.32 12.92
N ALA A 73 6.94 -9.22 11.94
CA ALA A 73 8.11 -10.01 11.53
C ALA A 73 9.11 -9.20 10.69
N VAL A 74 8.62 -8.45 9.70
CA VAL A 74 9.44 -7.67 8.76
C VAL A 74 10.11 -6.49 9.48
N LYS A 75 9.41 -5.85 10.42
CA LYS A 75 9.82 -4.61 11.11
C LYS A 75 10.25 -3.52 10.12
N PRO A 76 9.36 -3.06 9.22
CA PRO A 76 9.71 -2.05 8.24
C PRO A 76 9.89 -0.67 8.88
N HIS A 77 10.72 0.16 8.25
CA HIS A 77 10.89 1.56 8.63
C HIS A 77 9.79 2.44 8.00
N ILE A 78 9.30 2.02 6.83
CA ILE A 78 8.22 2.68 6.11
C ILE A 78 7.33 1.65 5.42
N ILE A 79 6.02 1.91 5.43
CA ILE A 79 5.02 1.19 4.64
C ILE A 79 4.56 2.10 3.52
N ILE A 80 4.63 1.62 2.28
CA ILE A 80 4.16 2.32 1.09
C ILE A 80 3.06 1.47 0.45
N THR A 81 1.94 2.09 0.10
CA THR A 81 0.86 1.38 -0.58
C THR A 81 0.22 2.22 -1.66
N THR A 82 -0.14 1.58 -2.77
CA THR A 82 -1.02 2.15 -3.79
C THR A 82 -2.50 1.83 -3.53
N GLY A 83 -2.79 1.29 -2.34
CA GLY A 83 -4.13 1.09 -1.81
C GLY A 83 -4.70 -0.32 -1.96
N ALA A 84 -6.04 -0.29 -2.16
CA ALA A 84 -7.04 -1.26 -1.74
C ALA A 84 -7.00 -1.62 -0.24
N ALA A 85 -7.83 -2.59 0.15
CA ALA A 85 -7.99 -3.01 1.54
C ALA A 85 -6.69 -3.45 2.26
N PRO A 86 -5.82 -4.32 1.69
CA PRO A 86 -4.58 -4.72 2.38
C PRO A 86 -3.64 -3.54 2.62
N GLY A 87 -3.61 -2.57 1.69
CA GLY A 87 -2.89 -1.32 1.86
C GLY A 87 -3.39 -0.53 3.07
N LEU A 88 -4.71 -0.34 3.17
CA LEU A 88 -5.32 0.42 4.29
C LEU A 88 -5.04 -0.26 5.63
N ILE A 89 -5.19 -1.57 5.69
CA ILE A 89 -4.86 -2.38 6.87
C ILE A 89 -3.39 -2.16 7.25
N GLY A 90 -2.48 -2.20 6.27
CA GLY A 90 -1.06 -1.95 6.49
C GLY A 90 -0.77 -0.55 7.05
N ILE A 91 -1.47 0.48 6.57
CA ILE A 91 -1.33 1.85 7.08
C ILE A 91 -1.81 1.95 8.54
N VAL A 92 -2.98 1.39 8.85
CA VAL A 92 -3.54 1.42 10.21
C VAL A 92 -2.60 0.69 11.18
N ILE A 93 -2.14 -0.51 10.82
CA ILE A 93 -1.19 -1.26 11.65
C ILE A 93 0.13 -0.51 11.76
N GLY A 94 0.64 0.06 10.66
CA GLY A 94 1.86 0.88 10.67
C GLY A 94 1.78 2.01 11.70
N LYS A 95 0.64 2.71 11.75
CA LYS A 95 0.39 3.78 12.74
C LYS A 95 0.45 3.26 14.18
N LEU A 96 -0.12 2.08 14.47
CA LEU A 96 -0.08 1.46 15.79
C LEU A 96 1.35 1.11 16.25
N PHE A 97 2.25 0.81 15.30
CA PHE A 97 3.65 0.50 15.57
C PHE A 97 4.59 1.73 15.45
N GLY A 98 4.05 2.94 15.23
CA GLY A 98 4.87 4.15 15.02
C GLY A 98 5.68 4.15 13.73
N ILE A 99 5.32 3.30 12.76
CA ILE A 99 6.01 3.17 11.47
C ILE A 99 5.55 4.30 10.54
N LYS A 100 6.49 4.85 9.75
CA LYS A 100 6.15 5.85 8.72
C LYS A 100 5.28 5.21 7.63
N THR A 101 4.27 5.92 7.16
CA THR A 101 3.26 5.37 6.26
C THR A 101 2.97 6.32 5.10
N ALA A 102 2.98 5.81 3.87
CA ALA A 102 2.66 6.57 2.67
C ALA A 102 1.53 5.89 1.89
N TRP A 103 0.40 6.57 1.76
CA TRP A 103 -0.70 6.19 0.88
C TRP A 103 -0.54 6.89 -0.48
N VAL A 104 -0.51 6.14 -1.57
CA VAL A 104 -0.57 6.66 -2.93
C VAL A 104 -1.93 6.28 -3.49
N ASP A 105 -2.81 7.25 -3.69
CA ASP A 105 -4.15 6.94 -4.19
C ASP A 105 -4.10 6.50 -5.66
N SER A 106 -5.03 5.63 -6.03
CA SER A 106 -5.04 5.02 -7.37
C SER A 106 -5.24 6.07 -8.45
N ILE A 107 -4.53 5.92 -9.56
CA ILE A 107 -4.70 6.75 -10.76
C ILE A 107 -6.13 6.74 -11.29
N ALA A 108 -6.91 5.68 -11.04
CA ALA A 108 -8.30 5.55 -11.45
C ALA A 108 -9.23 6.58 -10.77
N ASN A 109 -8.79 7.20 -9.67
CA ASN A 109 -9.60 8.13 -8.88
C ASN A 109 -9.42 9.57 -9.37
N VAL A 110 -10.00 9.91 -10.52
CA VAL A 110 -9.82 11.21 -11.18
C VAL A 110 -10.54 12.35 -10.44
N GLN A 111 -11.72 12.07 -9.89
CA GLN A 111 -12.61 13.11 -9.35
C GLN A 111 -12.53 13.25 -7.82
N THR A 112 -12.10 12.21 -7.11
CA THR A 112 -12.18 12.17 -5.64
C THR A 112 -11.29 11.07 -5.09
N ILE A 113 -10.62 11.34 -3.96
CA ILE A 113 -9.82 10.33 -3.25
C ILE A 113 -10.69 9.11 -2.91
N SER A 114 -10.14 7.91 -3.08
CA SER A 114 -10.86 6.67 -2.78
C SER A 114 -11.42 6.65 -1.35
N MET A 115 -12.49 5.89 -1.13
CA MET A 115 -13.02 5.66 0.22
C MET A 115 -11.94 5.17 1.18
N SER A 116 -11.08 4.23 0.74
CA SER A 116 -9.96 3.75 1.56
C SER A 116 -8.90 4.83 1.77
N GLY A 117 -8.63 5.69 0.79
CA GLY A 117 -7.73 6.84 0.93
C GLY A 117 -8.26 7.89 1.92
N LYS A 118 -9.57 8.14 1.93
CA LYS A 118 -10.23 9.00 2.92
C LYS A 118 -10.07 8.47 4.34
N ILE A 119 -10.17 7.15 4.53
CA ILE A 119 -9.90 6.52 5.83
C ILE A 119 -8.41 6.57 6.15
N ALA A 120 -7.55 6.27 5.17
CA ALA A 120 -6.10 6.29 5.34
C ALA A 120 -5.60 7.67 5.80
N ARG A 121 -6.30 8.76 5.45
CA ARG A 121 -5.96 10.12 5.88
C ARG A 121 -5.83 10.31 7.39
N TYR A 122 -6.58 9.55 8.19
CA TYR A 122 -6.51 9.67 9.63
C TYR A 122 -5.31 8.94 10.24
N PHE A 123 -4.67 8.05 9.49
CA PHE A 123 -3.62 7.15 10.00
C PHE A 123 -2.28 7.28 9.25
N ALA A 124 -2.30 7.69 7.98
CA ALA A 124 -1.14 7.80 7.13
C ALA A 124 -0.27 8.99 7.55
N THR A 125 1.05 8.82 7.46
CA THR A 125 2.01 9.92 7.65
C THR A 125 1.96 10.88 6.47
N LYS A 126 1.83 10.34 5.25
CA LYS A 126 1.65 11.11 4.02
C LYS A 126 0.61 10.45 3.12
N ILE A 127 -0.15 11.29 2.42
CA ILE A 127 -1.07 10.87 1.36
C ILE A 127 -0.65 11.56 0.08
N TYR A 128 -0.62 10.80 -0.99
CA TYR A 128 -0.36 11.26 -2.33
C TYR A 128 -1.58 11.03 -3.21
N THR A 129 -1.90 12.04 -4.00
CA THR A 129 -2.81 11.93 -5.14
C THR A 129 -1.99 11.94 -6.43
N GLN A 130 -2.53 11.31 -7.47
CA GLN A 130 -1.97 11.35 -8.82
C GLN A 130 -2.65 12.38 -9.73
N TRP A 131 -3.59 13.15 -9.18
CA TRP A 131 -4.29 14.23 -9.89
C TRP A 131 -4.08 15.55 -9.15
N PRO A 132 -3.62 16.61 -9.84
CA PRO A 132 -3.30 17.89 -9.21
C PRO A 132 -4.53 18.53 -8.56
N ASP A 133 -5.71 18.41 -9.17
CA ASP A 133 -6.96 19.00 -8.67
C ASP A 133 -7.45 18.38 -7.35
N LEU A 134 -6.94 17.20 -6.98
CA LEU A 134 -7.26 16.53 -5.71
C LEU A 134 -6.26 16.86 -4.60
N ALA A 135 -5.24 17.68 -4.88
CA ALA A 135 -4.28 18.11 -3.89
C ALA A 135 -4.95 19.04 -2.86
N THR A 136 -4.63 18.85 -1.59
CA THR A 136 -5.13 19.69 -0.49
C THR A 136 -4.03 19.84 0.56
N LYS A 137 -4.25 20.61 1.62
CA LYS A 137 -3.28 20.74 2.74
C LYS A 137 -2.86 19.38 3.34
N GLY A 138 -3.70 18.33 3.23
CA GLY A 138 -3.42 16.99 3.73
C GLY A 138 -3.14 15.93 2.65
N THR A 139 -3.19 16.29 1.37
CA THR A 139 -3.03 15.37 0.23
C THR A 139 -2.07 15.99 -0.76
N ILE A 140 -0.94 15.34 -1.00
CA ILE A 140 0.17 15.91 -1.76
C ILE A 140 0.11 15.41 -3.20
N TYR A 141 0.20 16.30 -4.18
CA TYR A 141 0.46 15.92 -5.56
C TYR A 141 1.96 15.97 -5.86
N ARG A 142 2.51 14.92 -6.49
CA ARG A 142 3.93 14.82 -6.87
C ARG A 142 4.11 14.15 -8.25
N GLY A 143 3.16 14.34 -9.15
CA GLY A 143 3.11 13.64 -10.43
C GLY A 143 2.21 12.41 -10.39
N ASN A 144 2.24 11.64 -11.47
CA ASN A 144 1.48 10.40 -11.62
C ASN A 144 2.40 9.27 -12.07
N VAL A 145 1.98 8.02 -11.92
CA VAL A 145 2.79 6.85 -12.28
C VAL A 145 2.77 6.54 -13.79
N LEU A 146 2.15 7.36 -14.63
CA LEU A 146 2.06 7.18 -16.09
C LEU A 146 3.13 7.97 -16.85
N SER A 147 3.62 9.07 -16.27
CA SER A 147 4.55 10.03 -16.89
C SER A 147 5.95 9.93 -16.33
#